data_AF-A0A6N2LRB4-F1
#
_entry.id   AF-A0A6N2LRB4-F1
#
_cell.length_a   1.000
_cell.length_b   1.000
_cell.length_c   1.000
_cell.angle_alpha   90.00
_cell.angle_beta   90.00
_cell.angle_gamma   90.00
#
_symmetry.space_group_name_H-M   'P 1'
#
loop_
_entity.id
_entity.type
_entity.pdbx_description
1 polymer ?
#
loop_
_entity_poly.entity_id
_entity_poly.type
_entity_poly.pdbx_seq_one_letter_code
_entity_poly.pdbx_strand_id
1 'polypeptide(L)'
;MDIVFALGVRSDKEVIDLIDYASNDASIVNIYFASIHDADEKCEHFRREDKAFDFVDKMLRKTRFPPKESIEDAISAYLFPRLNSRRHKACFLGYMVKCLLKAYTDHKKCENRDSFKNKRFKLASELLERELKVHVSHALRRMTKALQRDLYGDRDVHPIEHYLDASIVTNGLTRAFSTGAWCHPFKWMERVYGVVGNLGRANPLQTMIDLRKTRQQVLYTGKVGDAR
;
A
#
# COMPACT_ATOMS: atom_id res chain seq x y z
N MET A 1 -20.17 3.61 -8.41
CA MET A 1 -19.80 4.37 -9.62
C MET A 1 -19.17 5.72 -9.27
N ASP A 2 -19.51 6.30 -8.12
CA ASP A 2 -19.12 7.64 -7.61
C ASP A 2 -17.63 7.98 -7.72
N ILE A 3 -16.74 7.03 -7.39
CA ILE A 3 -15.28 7.24 -7.44
C ILE A 3 -14.81 7.58 -8.86
N VAL A 4 -15.44 7.01 -9.90
CA VAL A 4 -15.04 7.26 -11.29
C VAL A 4 -15.41 8.68 -11.73
N PHE A 5 -16.57 9.19 -11.27
CA PHE A 5 -16.99 10.58 -11.52
C PHE A 5 -16.15 11.59 -10.74
N ALA A 6 -15.75 11.27 -9.50
CA ALA A 6 -14.81 12.08 -8.72
C ALA A 6 -13.40 12.16 -9.36
N LEU A 7 -13.08 11.28 -10.30
CA LEU A 7 -11.83 11.31 -11.09
C LEU A 7 -11.94 12.12 -12.39
N GLY A 8 -13.08 12.77 -12.64
CA GLY A 8 -13.30 13.67 -13.79
C GLY A 8 -13.96 13.02 -15.00
N VAL A 9 -14.61 11.86 -14.83
CA VAL A 9 -15.44 11.23 -15.87
C VAL A 9 -16.82 11.90 -15.91
N ARG A 10 -17.33 12.22 -17.10
CA ARG A 10 -18.49 13.12 -17.25
C ARG A 10 -19.81 12.43 -17.57
N SER A 11 -19.78 11.19 -18.03
CA SER A 11 -20.98 10.48 -18.47
C SER A 11 -20.93 9.00 -18.19
N ASP A 12 -22.10 8.39 -17.97
CA ASP A 12 -22.26 6.94 -17.80
C ASP A 12 -21.69 6.18 -19.01
N LYS A 13 -21.84 6.75 -20.22
CA LYS A 13 -21.24 6.21 -21.44
C LYS A 13 -19.71 6.17 -21.38
N GLU A 14 -19.07 7.27 -20.96
CA GLU A 14 -17.62 7.30 -20.79
C GLU A 14 -17.15 6.27 -19.74
N VAL A 15 -17.92 6.05 -18.67
CA VAL A 15 -17.63 4.98 -17.69
C VAL A 15 -17.66 3.60 -18.34
N ILE A 16 -18.70 3.31 -19.13
CA ILE A 16 -18.84 2.03 -19.84
C ILE A 16 -17.70 1.86 -20.86
N ASP A 17 -17.38 2.91 -21.60
CA ASP A 17 -16.27 2.93 -22.57
C ASP A 17 -14.90 2.72 -21.89
N LEU A 18 -14.71 3.24 -20.67
CA LEU A 18 -13.48 3.00 -19.88
C LEU A 18 -13.36 1.55 -19.41
N ILE A 19 -14.47 0.86 -19.16
CA ILE A 19 -14.48 -0.57 -18.81
C ILE A 19 -14.21 -1.40 -20.07
N ASP A 20 -14.69 -0.97 -21.24
CA ASP A 20 -14.43 -1.59 -22.55
C ASP A 20 -14.71 -3.11 -22.52
N TYR A 21 -15.89 -3.49 -22.03
CA TYR A 21 -16.30 -4.89 -22.01
C TYR A 21 -16.99 -5.24 -23.32
N ALA A 22 -16.34 -6.07 -24.14
CA ALA A 22 -16.70 -6.27 -25.55
C ALA A 22 -18.00 -7.04 -25.81
N SER A 23 -18.53 -7.80 -24.85
CA SER A 23 -19.80 -8.52 -25.04
C SER A 23 -20.99 -7.68 -24.58
N ASN A 24 -22.00 -7.58 -25.44
CA ASN A 24 -23.25 -6.89 -25.17
C ASN A 24 -24.24 -7.80 -24.42
N ASP A 25 -23.74 -8.49 -23.40
CA ASP A 25 -24.53 -9.44 -22.62
C ASP A 25 -25.53 -8.67 -21.74
N ALA A 26 -26.82 -9.01 -21.84
CA ALA A 26 -27.88 -8.36 -21.07
C ALA A 26 -27.65 -8.45 -19.55
N SER A 27 -26.99 -9.51 -19.08
CA SER A 27 -26.60 -9.67 -17.67
C SER A 27 -25.62 -8.58 -17.22
N ILE A 28 -24.62 -8.26 -18.03
CA ILE A 28 -23.60 -7.25 -17.73
C ILE A 28 -24.20 -5.85 -17.78
N VAL A 29 -25.06 -5.59 -18.77
CA VAL A 29 -25.81 -4.33 -18.87
C VAL A 29 -26.66 -4.11 -17.62
N ASN A 30 -27.35 -5.15 -17.13
CA ASN A 30 -28.11 -5.08 -15.87
C ASN A 30 -27.23 -4.78 -14.65
N ILE A 31 -26.01 -5.31 -14.60
CA ILE A 31 -25.05 -4.98 -13.52
C ILE A 31 -24.65 -3.50 -13.56
N TYR A 32 -24.41 -2.94 -14.75
CA TYR A 32 -24.13 -1.51 -14.88
C TYR A 32 -25.33 -0.67 -14.43
N PHE A 33 -26.54 -1.00 -14.88
CA PHE A 33 -27.76 -0.31 -14.45
C PHE A 33 -27.96 -0.36 -12.94
N ALA A 34 -27.81 -1.54 -12.32
CA ALA A 34 -27.92 -1.68 -10.87
C ALA A 34 -26.85 -0.83 -10.13
N SER A 35 -25.63 -0.80 -10.64
CA SER A 35 -24.52 -0.01 -10.06
C SER A 35 -24.71 1.50 -10.20
N ILE A 36 -25.36 1.94 -11.27
CA ILE A 36 -25.71 3.35 -11.52
C ILE A 36 -26.89 3.76 -10.63
N HIS A 37 -27.90 2.90 -10.50
CA HIS A 37 -29.05 3.15 -9.63
C HIS A 37 -28.64 3.26 -8.16
N ASP A 38 -27.79 2.35 -7.68
CA ASP A 38 -27.24 2.39 -6.31
C ASP A 38 -26.41 3.67 -6.05
N ALA A 39 -25.72 4.19 -7.06
CA ALA A 39 -25.01 5.47 -6.97
C ALA A 39 -25.97 6.67 -6.89
N ASP A 40 -27.02 6.66 -7.71
CA ASP A 40 -28.04 7.72 -7.76
C ASP A 40 -28.83 7.80 -6.44
N GLU A 41 -29.17 6.65 -5.84
CA GLU A 41 -29.83 6.58 -4.53
C GLU A 41 -28.95 7.13 -3.39
N LYS A 42 -27.63 6.91 -3.46
CA LYS A 42 -26.69 7.32 -2.38
C LYS A 42 -26.25 8.77 -2.48
N CYS A 43 -26.16 9.30 -3.69
CA CYS A 43 -25.65 10.64 -3.96
C CYS A 43 -26.48 11.31 -5.05
N GLU A 44 -27.29 12.27 -4.63
CA GLU A 44 -28.06 13.11 -5.55
C GLU A 44 -27.10 13.85 -6.49
N HIS A 45 -27.30 13.68 -7.80
CA HIS A 45 -26.45 14.26 -8.85
C HIS A 45 -24.99 13.78 -8.83
N PHE A 46 -24.71 12.52 -8.48
CA PHE A 46 -23.35 11.94 -8.49
C PHE A 46 -22.59 12.06 -9.82
N ARG A 47 -23.29 12.33 -10.93
CA ARG A 47 -22.67 12.55 -12.26
C ARG A 47 -21.89 13.85 -12.36
N ARG A 48 -22.14 14.82 -11.47
CA ARG A 48 -21.34 16.04 -11.40
C ARG A 48 -20.08 15.79 -10.57
N GLU A 49 -18.94 16.19 -11.11
CA GLU A 49 -17.63 15.99 -10.47
C GLU A 49 -17.57 16.59 -9.06
N ASP A 50 -18.09 17.81 -8.87
CA ASP A 50 -18.14 18.49 -7.56
C ASP A 50 -18.93 17.69 -6.52
N LYS A 51 -20.11 17.20 -6.88
CA LYS A 51 -20.97 16.41 -5.99
C LYS A 51 -20.38 15.03 -5.68
N ALA A 52 -19.82 14.36 -6.69
CA ALA A 52 -19.12 13.09 -6.49
C ALA A 52 -17.93 13.27 -5.55
N PHE A 53 -17.19 14.36 -5.71
CA PHE A 53 -16.02 14.69 -4.91
C PHE A 53 -16.39 14.96 -3.45
N ASP A 54 -17.40 15.79 -3.20
CA ASP A 54 -17.93 16.06 -1.85
C ASP A 54 -18.43 14.79 -1.16
N PHE A 55 -19.09 13.91 -1.92
CA PHE A 55 -19.57 12.63 -1.41
C PHE A 55 -18.41 11.72 -0.99
N VAL A 56 -17.38 11.59 -1.84
CA VAL A 56 -16.18 10.82 -1.50
C VAL A 56 -15.46 11.42 -0.29
N ASP A 57 -15.36 12.75 -0.17
CA ASP A 57 -14.75 13.41 0.99
C ASP A 57 -15.51 13.08 2.28
N LYS A 58 -16.84 13.20 2.24
CA LYS A 58 -17.70 12.84 3.37
C LYS A 58 -17.53 11.38 3.77
N MET A 59 -17.39 10.46 2.81
CA MET A 59 -17.15 9.05 3.10
C MET A 59 -15.76 8.80 3.67
N LEU A 60 -14.72 9.45 3.15
CA LEU A 60 -13.35 9.34 3.67
C LEU A 60 -13.25 9.88 5.10
N ARG A 61 -13.90 11.00 5.41
CA ARG A 61 -13.93 11.59 6.77
C ARG A 61 -14.62 10.72 7.80
N LYS A 62 -15.56 9.85 7.38
CA LYS A 62 -16.25 8.89 8.25
C LYS A 62 -15.43 7.63 8.56
N THR A 63 -14.30 7.43 7.89
CA THR A 63 -13.46 6.25 8.13
C THR A 63 -12.80 6.31 9.52
N ARG A 64 -12.35 5.16 10.03
CA ARG A 64 -11.68 5.07 11.33
C ARG A 64 -10.40 5.92 11.42
N PHE A 65 -9.75 6.18 10.29
CA PHE A 65 -8.52 6.95 10.19
C PHE A 65 -8.67 7.95 9.02
N PRO A 66 -9.37 9.07 9.24
CA PRO A 66 -9.61 10.03 8.17
C PRO A 66 -8.29 10.68 7.74
N PRO A 67 -8.10 10.92 6.43
CA PRO A 67 -6.94 11.65 5.94
C PRO A 67 -6.94 13.09 6.50
N LYS A 68 -5.76 13.59 6.85
CA LYS A 68 -5.59 14.96 7.37
C LYS A 68 -5.40 15.99 6.25
N GLU A 69 -4.91 15.52 5.11
CA GLU A 69 -4.69 16.32 3.91
C GLU A 69 -6.00 16.58 3.16
N SER A 70 -5.93 17.38 2.09
CA SER A 70 -7.08 17.58 1.21
C SER A 70 -7.48 16.25 0.55
N ILE A 71 -8.74 16.10 0.16
CA ILE A 71 -9.17 14.91 -0.57
C ILE A 71 -8.44 14.76 -1.92
N GLU A 72 -8.04 15.86 -2.57
CA GLU A 72 -7.24 15.78 -3.80
C GLU A 72 -5.88 15.13 -3.54
N ASP A 73 -5.20 15.58 -2.48
CA ASP A 73 -3.93 15.00 -2.05
C ASP A 73 -4.11 13.55 -1.60
N ALA A 74 -5.20 13.24 -0.89
CA ALA A 74 -5.52 11.88 -0.45
C ALA A 74 -5.77 10.94 -1.66
N ILE A 75 -6.53 11.38 -2.66
CA ILE A 75 -6.72 10.61 -3.90
C ILE A 75 -5.39 10.46 -4.61
N SER A 76 -4.56 11.50 -4.65
CA SER A 76 -3.22 11.45 -5.26
C SER A 76 -2.32 10.41 -4.57
N ALA A 77 -2.23 10.48 -3.25
CA ALA A 77 -1.32 9.70 -2.41
C ALA A 77 -1.76 8.25 -2.17
N TYR A 78 -3.07 7.99 -2.07
CA TYR A 78 -3.59 6.67 -1.67
C TYR A 78 -4.20 5.88 -2.83
N LEU A 79 -4.95 6.50 -3.74
CA LEU A 79 -5.59 5.78 -4.84
C LEU A 79 -4.57 5.56 -5.96
N PHE A 80 -4.09 4.34 -6.11
CA PHE A 80 -3.04 3.96 -7.09
C PHE A 80 -1.85 4.93 -7.10
N PRO A 81 -1.00 4.91 -6.06
CA PRO A 81 0.04 5.93 -5.84
C PRO A 81 1.09 6.04 -6.96
N ARG A 82 1.18 5.02 -7.83
CA ARG A 82 2.08 4.99 -8.99
C ARG A 82 1.51 5.71 -10.22
N LEU A 83 0.22 6.04 -10.21
CA LEU A 83 -0.46 6.72 -11.29
C LEU A 83 -0.63 8.19 -10.90
N ASN A 84 -0.04 9.10 -11.66
CA ASN A 84 -0.08 10.53 -11.31
C ASN A 84 -1.33 11.26 -11.84
N SER A 85 -1.98 10.74 -12.87
CA SER A 85 -3.14 11.38 -13.51
C SER A 85 -4.46 10.77 -13.04
N ARG A 86 -5.45 11.62 -12.70
CA ARG A 86 -6.82 11.18 -12.36
C ARG A 86 -7.43 10.33 -13.48
N ARG A 87 -7.19 10.69 -14.75
CA ARG A 87 -7.67 9.91 -15.90
C ARG A 87 -7.03 8.53 -15.98
N HIS A 88 -5.72 8.41 -15.74
CA HIS A 88 -5.07 7.08 -15.68
C HIS A 88 -5.61 6.23 -14.53
N LYS A 89 -5.92 6.84 -13.37
CA LYS A 89 -6.57 6.15 -12.25
C LYS A 89 -7.96 5.64 -12.63
N ALA A 90 -8.75 6.46 -13.33
CA ALA A 90 -10.07 6.07 -13.83
C ALA A 90 -9.99 4.92 -14.85
N CYS A 91 -9.06 5.00 -15.81
CA CYS A 91 -8.79 3.90 -16.75
C CYS A 91 -8.39 2.61 -16.04
N PHE A 92 -7.53 2.69 -15.03
CA PHE A 92 -7.09 1.51 -14.27
C PHE A 92 -8.25 0.89 -13.47
N LEU A 93 -9.13 1.71 -12.88
CA LEU A 93 -10.38 1.26 -12.27
C LEU A 93 -11.29 0.55 -13.29
N GLY A 94 -11.49 1.14 -14.47
CA GLY A 94 -12.24 0.51 -15.57
C GLY A 94 -11.68 -0.86 -15.94
N TYR A 95 -10.35 -0.96 -16.09
CA TYR A 95 -9.68 -2.23 -16.35
C TYR A 95 -9.84 -3.26 -15.21
N MET A 96 -9.81 -2.83 -13.95
CA MET A 96 -10.08 -3.71 -12.80
C MET A 96 -11.50 -4.26 -12.84
N VAL A 97 -12.49 -3.42 -13.12
CA VAL A 97 -13.89 -3.84 -13.29
C VAL A 97 -14.04 -4.79 -14.47
N LYS A 98 -13.39 -4.51 -15.61
CA LYS A 98 -13.35 -5.43 -16.77
C LYS A 98 -12.83 -6.81 -16.40
N CYS A 99 -11.74 -6.87 -15.62
CA CYS A 99 -11.17 -8.13 -15.16
C CYS A 99 -12.13 -8.89 -14.24
N LEU A 100 -12.83 -8.19 -13.36
CA LEU A 100 -13.83 -8.77 -12.46
C LEU A 100 -15.00 -9.35 -13.25
N LEU A 101 -15.56 -8.60 -14.21
CA LEU A 101 -16.66 -9.07 -15.05
C LEU A 101 -16.25 -10.28 -15.90
N LYS A 102 -15.04 -10.30 -16.46
CA LYS A 102 -14.53 -11.47 -17.19
C LYS A 102 -14.39 -12.71 -16.29
N ALA A 103 -14.07 -12.52 -15.01
CA ALA A 103 -14.02 -13.63 -14.07
C ALA A 103 -15.42 -14.11 -13.66
N TYR A 104 -16.38 -13.18 -13.53
CA TYR A 104 -17.76 -13.50 -13.23
C TYR A 104 -18.46 -14.27 -14.35
N THR A 105 -18.16 -13.96 -15.62
CA THR A 105 -18.74 -14.65 -16.79
C THR A 105 -17.93 -15.86 -17.26
N ASP A 106 -17.00 -16.35 -16.44
CA ASP A 106 -16.10 -17.48 -16.76
C ASP A 106 -15.22 -17.30 -18.02
N HIS A 107 -15.13 -16.08 -18.57
CA HIS A 107 -14.22 -15.74 -19.67
C HIS A 107 -12.75 -15.64 -19.24
N LYS A 108 -12.49 -15.53 -17.94
CA LYS A 108 -11.13 -15.55 -17.35
C LYS A 108 -11.15 -16.34 -16.05
N LYS A 109 -10.30 -17.36 -15.94
CA LYS A 109 -10.12 -18.10 -14.69
C LYS A 109 -9.59 -17.18 -13.58
N CYS A 110 -10.12 -17.32 -12.37
CA CYS A 110 -9.59 -16.66 -11.18
C CYS A 110 -8.09 -16.94 -11.02
N GLU A 111 -7.32 -15.92 -10.62
CA GLU A 111 -5.88 -16.07 -10.45
C GLU A 111 -5.54 -16.99 -9.27
N ASN A 112 -4.56 -17.87 -9.48
CA ASN A 112 -4.06 -18.74 -8.43
C ASN A 112 -3.11 -17.96 -7.49
N ARG A 113 -3.57 -17.73 -6.25
CA ARG A 113 -2.81 -17.05 -5.19
C ARG A 113 -1.47 -17.72 -4.88
N ASP A 114 -1.37 -19.03 -5.05
CA ASP A 114 -0.17 -19.79 -4.69
C ASP A 114 0.89 -19.78 -5.78
N SER A 115 0.55 -19.26 -6.97
CA SER A 115 1.48 -19.10 -8.08
C SER A 115 2.67 -18.23 -7.70
N PHE A 116 3.87 -18.80 -7.80
CA PHE A 116 5.11 -18.06 -7.61
C PHE A 116 5.31 -16.92 -8.61
N LYS A 117 4.61 -16.93 -9.76
CA LYS A 117 4.66 -15.85 -10.76
C LYS A 117 4.25 -14.50 -10.19
N ASN A 118 3.29 -14.51 -9.26
CA ASN A 118 2.75 -13.32 -8.60
C ASN A 118 3.48 -12.98 -7.29
N LYS A 119 4.40 -13.84 -6.84
CA LYS A 119 5.22 -13.62 -5.65
C LYS A 119 6.54 -12.94 -6.05
N ARG A 120 7.08 -12.13 -5.15
CA ARG A 120 8.36 -11.44 -5.32
C ARG A 120 9.30 -11.79 -4.17
N PHE A 121 10.54 -12.11 -4.50
CA PHE A 121 11.59 -12.26 -3.51
C PHE A 121 12.04 -10.88 -3.04
N LYS A 122 12.00 -10.66 -1.74
CA LYS A 122 12.66 -9.50 -1.14
C LYS A 122 14.10 -9.88 -0.83
N LEU A 123 15.03 -9.25 -1.52
CA LEU A 123 16.45 -9.48 -1.32
C LEU A 123 16.96 -8.77 -0.06
N ALA A 124 18.19 -9.09 0.33
CA ALA A 124 18.83 -8.49 1.51
C ALA A 124 18.85 -6.96 1.47
N SER A 125 19.06 -6.36 0.29
CA SER A 125 19.07 -4.91 0.10
C SER A 125 17.72 -4.27 0.44
N GLU A 126 16.61 -4.79 -0.09
CA GLU A 126 15.26 -4.28 0.17
C GLU A 126 14.87 -4.41 1.65
N LEU A 127 15.28 -5.51 2.29
CA LEU A 127 15.02 -5.72 3.71
C LEU A 127 15.83 -4.74 4.56
N LEU A 128 17.12 -4.58 4.25
CA LEU A 128 18.00 -3.66 4.96
C LEU A 128 17.59 -2.20 4.77
N GLU A 129 17.20 -1.81 3.55
CA GLU A 129 16.70 -0.47 3.24
C GLU A 129 15.49 -0.14 4.11
N ARG A 130 14.54 -1.07 4.24
CA ARG A 130 13.36 -0.89 5.10
C ARG A 130 13.75 -0.68 6.55
N GLU A 131 14.63 -1.53 7.08
CA GLU A 131 15.07 -1.45 8.48
C GLU A 131 15.82 -0.14 8.74
N LEU A 132 16.74 0.23 7.86
CA LEU A 132 17.49 1.47 7.93
C LEU A 132 16.57 2.70 7.90
N LYS A 133 15.59 2.75 6.98
CA LYS A 133 14.63 3.85 6.88
C LYS A 133 13.88 4.09 8.18
N VAL A 134 13.51 3.03 8.92
CA VAL A 134 12.81 3.16 10.21
C VAL A 134 13.70 3.84 11.24
N HIS A 135 14.96 3.40 11.36
CA HIS A 135 15.90 3.96 12.34
C HIS A 135 16.32 5.39 11.97
N VAL A 136 16.57 5.68 10.69
CA VAL A 136 16.84 7.04 10.21
C VAL A 136 15.64 7.95 10.48
N SER A 137 14.42 7.51 10.19
CA SER A 137 13.20 8.28 10.50
C SER A 137 13.01 8.50 12.00
N HIS A 138 13.48 7.58 12.84
CA HIS A 138 13.47 7.75 14.30
C HIS A 138 14.51 8.80 14.74
N ALA A 139 15.73 8.74 14.21
CA ALA A 139 16.77 9.72 14.47
C ALA A 139 16.34 11.13 14.04
N LEU A 140 15.76 11.28 12.85
CA LEU A 140 15.23 12.56 12.37
C LEU A 140 14.12 13.11 13.28
N ARG A 141 13.18 12.27 13.72
CA ARG A 141 12.13 12.69 14.67
C ARG A 141 12.71 13.14 16.02
N ARG A 142 13.78 12.51 16.50
CA ARG A 142 14.50 12.90 17.73
C ARG A 142 15.18 14.26 17.53
N MET A 143 15.89 14.43 16.43
CA MET A 143 16.57 15.66 16.03
C MET A 143 15.60 16.83 15.93
N THR A 144 14.49 16.68 15.19
CA THR A 144 13.46 17.72 15.06
C THR A 144 12.89 18.15 16.42
N LYS A 145 12.63 17.19 17.32
CA LYS A 145 12.13 17.50 18.67
C LYS A 145 13.17 18.24 19.53
N ALA A 146 14.45 17.92 19.38
CA ALA A 146 15.51 18.60 20.12
C ALA A 146 15.68 20.04 19.60
N LEU A 147 15.75 20.21 18.29
CA LEU A 147 15.84 21.51 17.64
C LEU A 147 14.65 22.43 17.99
N GLN A 148 13.43 21.88 17.99
CA GLN A 148 12.24 22.63 18.39
C GLN A 148 12.34 23.17 19.82
N ARG A 149 12.89 22.41 20.78
CA ARG A 149 13.01 22.88 22.16
C ARG A 149 13.94 24.08 22.30
N ASP A 150 15.04 24.09 21.58
CA ASP A 150 16.00 25.20 21.65
C ASP A 150 15.47 26.43 20.91
N LEU A 151 14.79 26.24 19.77
CA LEU A 151 14.14 27.32 19.03
C LEU A 151 13.05 28.05 19.84
N TYR A 152 12.26 27.34 20.63
CA TYR A 152 11.20 27.95 21.46
C TYR A 152 11.72 28.48 22.81
N GLY A 153 12.94 28.13 23.21
CA GLY A 153 13.43 28.31 24.58
C GLY A 153 14.23 29.58 24.83
N ASP A 154 14.33 30.51 23.88
CA ASP A 154 15.27 31.64 23.88
C ASP A 154 16.73 31.17 24.08
N ARG A 155 17.05 30.00 23.53
CA ARG A 155 18.37 29.36 23.58
C ARG A 155 19.09 29.53 22.25
N ASP A 156 20.41 29.59 22.31
CA ASP A 156 21.23 29.56 21.10
C ASP A 156 21.10 28.22 20.37
N VAL A 157 20.91 28.29 19.06
CA VAL A 157 20.84 27.12 18.19
C VAL A 157 22.26 26.59 17.97
N HIS A 158 22.46 25.32 18.29
CA HIS A 158 23.74 24.65 18.12
C HIS A 158 23.95 24.18 16.66
N PRO A 159 25.18 23.83 16.26
CA PRO A 159 25.43 23.13 15.01
C PRO A 159 24.61 21.83 14.90
N ILE A 160 24.26 21.44 13.66
CA ILE A 160 23.38 20.30 13.41
C ILE A 160 23.87 18.97 14.02
N GLU A 161 25.19 18.81 14.12
CA GLU A 161 25.88 17.66 14.71
C GLU A 161 25.47 17.42 16.17
N HIS A 162 25.12 18.48 16.90
CA HIS A 162 24.65 18.38 18.28
C HIS A 162 23.28 17.70 18.38
N TYR A 163 22.43 17.86 17.36
CA TYR A 163 21.06 17.34 17.35
C TYR A 163 20.95 15.94 16.74
N LEU A 164 21.94 15.51 15.97
CA LEU A 164 21.94 14.24 15.27
C LEU A 164 22.64 13.14 16.10
N ASP A 165 21.85 12.29 16.72
CA ASP A 165 22.37 11.11 17.42
C ASP A 165 22.47 9.89 16.48
N ALA A 166 23.67 9.67 15.95
CA ALA A 166 23.97 8.52 15.09
C ALA A 166 23.82 7.16 15.80
N SER A 167 23.93 7.13 17.14
CA SER A 167 23.82 5.88 17.91
C SER A 167 22.43 5.25 17.80
N ILE A 168 21.39 6.05 17.53
CA ILE A 168 20.03 5.56 17.28
C ILE A 168 20.02 4.56 16.12
N VAL A 169 20.74 4.87 15.04
CA VAL A 169 20.79 4.03 13.85
C VAL A 169 21.66 2.80 14.10
N THR A 170 22.86 2.99 14.64
CA THR A 170 23.79 1.90 14.92
C THR A 170 23.20 0.90 15.90
N ASN A 171 22.71 1.35 17.05
CA ASN A 171 22.13 0.47 18.07
C ASN A 171 20.82 -0.18 17.60
N GLY A 172 20.03 0.54 16.81
CA GLY A 172 18.80 0.01 16.20
C GLY A 172 19.09 -1.16 15.27
N LEU A 173 20.05 -1.00 14.36
CA LEU A 173 20.49 -2.05 13.45
C LEU A 173 21.13 -3.21 14.20
N THR A 174 22.07 -2.96 15.12
CA THR A 174 22.70 -4.02 15.93
C THR A 174 21.63 -4.86 16.63
N ARG A 175 20.64 -4.22 17.26
CA ARG A 175 19.53 -4.94 17.90
C ARG A 175 18.72 -5.77 16.91
N ALA A 176 18.38 -5.23 15.74
CA ALA A 176 17.61 -5.94 14.71
C ALA A 176 18.34 -7.19 14.20
N PHE A 177 19.67 -7.11 14.04
CA PHE A 177 20.49 -8.26 13.67
C PHE A 177 20.66 -9.27 14.81
N SER A 178 20.91 -8.82 16.04
CA SER A 178 21.12 -9.71 17.18
C SER A 178 19.85 -10.45 17.61
N THR A 179 18.71 -9.78 17.60
CA THR A 179 17.42 -10.37 18.03
C THR A 179 16.69 -11.07 16.88
N GLY A 180 17.05 -10.75 15.63
CA GLY A 180 16.30 -11.17 14.45
C GLY A 180 14.91 -10.54 14.34
N ALA A 181 14.57 -9.54 15.17
CA ALA A 181 13.28 -8.86 15.17
C ALA A 181 13.31 -7.60 14.30
N TRP A 182 12.79 -7.73 13.08
CA TRP A 182 12.81 -6.66 12.07
C TRP A 182 11.47 -5.95 11.98
N CYS A 183 11.47 -4.74 11.46
CA CYS A 183 10.26 -3.95 11.27
C CYS A 183 9.33 -4.61 10.26
N HIS A 184 8.04 -4.70 10.60
CA HIS A 184 7.02 -5.23 9.71
C HIS A 184 6.65 -4.18 8.63
N PRO A 185 6.52 -4.58 7.35
CA PRO A 185 6.30 -3.63 6.25
C PRO A 185 5.02 -2.77 6.35
N PHE A 186 3.94 -3.33 6.90
CA PHE A 186 2.65 -2.61 7.01
C PHE A 186 2.18 -2.31 8.45
N LYS A 187 2.49 -3.18 9.42
CA LYS A 187 1.98 -3.10 10.79
C LYS A 187 3.06 -2.64 11.75
N TRP A 188 2.98 -1.40 12.20
CA TRP A 188 4.04 -0.79 13.02
C TRP A 188 4.28 -1.47 14.39
N MET A 189 3.23 -2.05 14.98
CA MET A 189 3.30 -2.78 16.26
C MET A 189 3.88 -4.18 16.12
N GLU A 190 3.89 -4.76 14.93
CA GLU A 190 4.37 -6.13 14.71
C GLU A 190 5.85 -6.14 14.28
N ARG A 191 6.47 -7.31 14.46
CA ARG A 191 7.86 -7.59 14.05
C ARG A 191 7.91 -8.83 13.18
N VAL A 192 8.88 -8.86 12.27
CA VAL A 192 9.16 -9.99 11.40
C VAL A 192 10.39 -10.70 11.91
N TYR A 193 10.28 -12.01 12.07
CA TYR A 193 11.35 -12.88 12.56
C TYR A 193 11.86 -13.81 11.46
N GLY A 194 13.08 -14.33 11.64
CA GLY A 194 13.67 -15.31 10.74
C GLY A 194 14.21 -14.74 9.43
N VAL A 195 14.33 -13.41 9.34
CA VAL A 195 15.09 -12.71 8.28
C VAL A 195 16.59 -12.95 8.47
N VAL A 196 17.05 -12.82 9.72
CA VAL A 196 18.43 -13.10 10.12
C VAL A 196 18.51 -14.53 10.64
N GLY A 197 19.58 -15.22 10.26
CA GLY A 197 19.88 -16.56 10.72
C GLY A 197 21.38 -16.75 10.87
N ASN A 198 21.75 -17.76 11.66
CA ASN A 198 23.15 -18.15 11.83
C ASN A 198 23.63 -18.89 10.59
N LEU A 199 24.86 -18.59 10.15
CA LEU A 199 25.49 -19.27 9.04
C LEU A 199 26.13 -20.58 9.52
N GLY A 200 25.66 -21.72 9.01
CA GLY A 200 26.28 -23.01 9.28
C GLY A 200 27.66 -23.10 8.64
N ARG A 201 28.70 -23.26 9.49
CA ARG A 201 30.11 -23.37 9.07
C ARG A 201 30.66 -24.79 9.16
N ALA A 202 29.79 -25.79 9.19
CA ALA A 202 30.20 -27.19 9.30
C ALA A 202 30.89 -27.71 8.02
N ASN A 203 30.40 -27.33 6.84
CA ASN A 203 31.01 -27.63 5.55
C ASN A 203 30.59 -26.58 4.50
N PRO A 204 31.29 -26.47 3.36
CA PRO A 204 30.97 -25.48 2.32
C PRO A 204 29.55 -25.63 1.75
N LEU A 205 29.02 -26.86 1.68
CA LEU A 205 27.65 -27.12 1.19
C LEU A 205 26.60 -26.50 2.11
N GLN A 206 26.74 -26.67 3.43
CA GLN A 206 25.87 -26.10 4.44
C GLN A 206 25.88 -24.57 4.36
N THR A 207 27.06 -23.98 4.23
CA THR A 207 27.20 -22.53 4.05
C THR A 207 26.48 -22.05 2.78
N MET A 208 26.60 -22.76 1.65
CA MET A 208 25.89 -22.41 0.42
C MET A 208 24.37 -22.56 0.54
N ILE A 209 23.89 -23.61 1.22
CA ILE A 209 22.46 -23.83 1.47
C ILE A 209 21.89 -22.67 2.28
N ASP A 210 22.56 -22.28 3.36
CA ASP A 210 22.11 -21.21 4.24
C ASP A 210 22.09 -19.84 3.53
N LEU A 211 23.08 -19.55 2.68
CA LEU A 211 23.11 -18.31 1.89
C LEU A 211 22.01 -18.22 0.83
N ARG A 212 21.49 -19.36 0.34
CA ARG A 212 20.43 -19.41 -0.67
C ARG A 212 19.04 -19.65 -0.09
N LYS A 213 18.93 -19.81 1.22
CA LYS A 213 17.68 -20.13 1.88
C LYS A 213 16.72 -18.95 1.83
N THR A 214 15.60 -19.13 1.12
CA THR A 214 14.49 -18.18 1.11
C THR A 214 13.37 -18.67 2.02
N ARG A 215 12.66 -17.75 2.67
CA ARG A 215 11.49 -18.08 3.49
C ARG A 215 10.25 -17.42 2.91
N GLN A 216 9.17 -18.19 2.78
CA GLN A 216 7.85 -17.62 2.54
C GLN A 216 7.35 -17.04 3.87
N GLN A 217 7.16 -15.73 3.91
CA GLN A 217 6.54 -15.09 5.05
C GLN A 217 5.02 -15.33 4.98
N VAL A 218 4.50 -16.18 5.86
CA VAL A 218 3.05 -16.39 5.99
C VAL A 218 2.54 -15.40 7.03
N LEU A 219 1.73 -14.44 6.60
CA LEU A 219 1.20 -13.35 7.45
C LEU A 219 0.08 -13.79 8.39
N TYR A 220 -0.42 -15.02 8.23
CA TYR A 220 -1.38 -15.66 9.12
C TYR A 220 -0.82 -17.01 9.57
N THR A 221 -0.95 -17.32 10.86
CA THR A 221 -0.87 -18.70 11.37
C THR A 221 -2.13 -19.46 10.90
N GLY A 222 -2.27 -19.63 9.59
CA GLY A 222 -3.30 -20.49 8.99
C GLY A 222 -2.92 -21.96 9.17
N LYS A 223 -3.92 -22.84 9.20
CA LYS A 223 -3.74 -24.30 9.32
C LYS A 223 -2.66 -24.77 8.35
N VAL A 224 -1.71 -25.51 8.92
CA VAL A 224 -0.52 -26.08 8.30
C VAL A 224 -0.93 -26.95 7.10
N GLY A 225 -1.02 -26.37 5.91
CA GLY A 225 -1.44 -27.10 4.70
C GLY A 225 -1.29 -26.31 3.41
N ASP A 226 -1.72 -25.05 3.39
CA ASP A 226 -1.80 -24.27 2.13
C ASP A 226 -0.47 -23.67 1.64
N ALA A 227 0.60 -23.75 2.43
CA ALA A 227 1.87 -23.10 2.12
C ALA A 227 3.10 -23.91 2.60
N ARG A 228 3.07 -25.23 2.42
CA ARG A 228 4.28 -26.06 2.54
C ARG A 228 5.05 -26.09 1.23
#